data_AF-A0ABD4W2U4-F1
#
_entry.id   AF-A0ABD4W2U4-F1
#
_cell.length_a   1.000
_cell.length_b   1.000
_cell.length_c   1.000
_cell.angle_alpha   90.00
_cell.angle_beta   90.00
_cell.angle_gamma   90.00
#
_symmetry.space_group_name_H-M   'P 1'
#
loop_
_entity.id
_entity.type
_entity.pdbx_description
1 polymer ?
#
loop_
_entity_poly.entity_id
_entity_poly.type
_entity_poly.pdbx_seq_one_letter_code
_entity_poly.pdbx_strand_id
1 'polypeptide(L)'
;MYHELALLIRFVVIAACVLAGYWAIRTGNSFLRLVVTVIYGCALIYYVFASRMLTAAVYYWQHPAQMAAGSEVLKDPAFWKWGLKKVFASSNYGGRYGFLMNVLLFMPLGYIIPSWSKWLHSIMITTFMAFCLSWFIEHFQRMTGLGTYDVNDMIANTMGAFLGAVAIMPTLWMWDIQARKLRKAREHAKAEAKGEAEAARLDRVSRQLANPTEKVPKVKMSRKDYRQRHGDEAD
;
A
#
# COMPACT_ATOMS: atom_id res chain seq x y z
N MET A 1 -29.65 16.39 9.39
CA MET A 1 -29.40 15.00 9.86
C MET A 1 -28.73 14.13 8.79
N TYR A 2 -29.23 14.09 7.54
CA TYR A 2 -28.61 13.31 6.46
C TYR A 2 -27.17 13.72 6.08
N HIS A 3 -26.80 15.00 6.28
CA HIS A 3 -25.47 15.50 5.91
C HIS A 3 -24.34 15.04 6.84
N GLU A 4 -24.51 15.23 8.15
CA GLU A 4 -23.54 14.77 9.15
C GLU A 4 -23.31 13.25 9.08
N LEU A 5 -24.38 12.51 8.78
CA LEU A 5 -24.32 11.05 8.65
C LEU A 5 -23.48 10.60 7.44
N ALA A 6 -23.68 11.20 6.26
CA ALA A 6 -22.91 10.84 5.07
C ALA A 6 -21.42 11.19 5.22
N LEU A 7 -21.12 12.30 5.89
CA LEU A 7 -19.76 12.70 6.19
C LEU A 7 -19.07 11.76 7.17
N LEU A 8 -19.79 11.37 8.23
CA LEU A 8 -19.33 10.36 9.18
C LEU A 8 -19.06 9.03 8.49
N ILE A 9 -19.96 8.56 7.64
CA ILE A 9 -19.78 7.31 6.87
C ILE A 9 -18.51 7.40 6.03
N ARG A 10 -18.30 8.50 5.30
CA ARG A 10 -17.09 8.69 4.49
C ARG A 10 -15.82 8.68 5.34
N PHE A 11 -15.82 9.39 6.46
CA PHE A 11 -14.69 9.41 7.39
C PHE A 11 -14.39 8.01 7.94
N VAL A 12 -15.43 7.28 8.37
CA VAL A 12 -15.30 5.91 8.89
C VAL A 12 -14.76 4.97 7.82
N VAL A 13 -15.25 5.06 6.58
CA VAL A 13 -14.75 4.22 5.46
C VAL A 13 -13.29 4.54 5.17
N ILE A 14 -12.90 5.82 5.08
CA ILE A 14 -11.52 6.22 4.83
C ILE A 14 -10.62 5.78 6.00
N ALA A 15 -11.03 6.03 7.24
CA ALA A 15 -10.29 5.62 8.43
C ALA A 15 -10.13 4.09 8.51
N ALA A 16 -11.18 3.33 8.17
CA ALA A 16 -11.10 1.89 8.08
C ALA A 16 -10.11 1.43 7.00
N CYS A 17 -10.11 2.05 5.81
CA CYS A 17 -9.11 1.77 4.78
C CYS A 17 -7.68 2.10 5.25
N VAL A 18 -7.50 3.21 5.99
CA VAL A 18 -6.22 3.61 6.60
C VAL A 18 -5.71 2.54 7.57
N LEU A 19 -6.54 2.16 8.53
CA LEU A 19 -6.17 1.22 9.58
C LEU A 19 -5.99 -0.20 9.02
N ALA A 20 -6.92 -0.66 8.17
CA ALA A 20 -6.85 -1.99 7.56
C ALA A 20 -5.64 -2.11 6.62
N GLY A 21 -5.30 -1.07 5.86
CA GLY A 21 -4.14 -1.07 4.98
C GLY A 21 -2.82 -1.12 5.75
N TYR A 22 -2.70 -0.29 6.80
CA TYR A 22 -1.53 -0.31 7.67
C TYR A 22 -1.37 -1.68 8.36
N TRP A 23 -2.45 -2.24 8.88
CA TRP A 23 -2.45 -3.57 9.52
C TRP A 23 -2.12 -4.69 8.53
N ALA A 24 -2.76 -4.68 7.35
CA ALA A 24 -2.52 -5.67 6.30
C ALA A 24 -1.04 -5.74 5.90
N ILE A 25 -0.38 -4.58 5.78
CA ILE A 25 1.06 -4.56 5.52
C ILE A 25 1.77 -5.26 6.66
N ARG A 26 1.56 -4.86 7.92
CA ARG A 26 2.20 -5.42 9.14
C ARG A 26 2.06 -6.94 9.28
N THR A 27 1.00 -7.56 8.78
CA THR A 27 0.85 -9.03 8.80
C THR A 27 1.84 -9.78 7.91
N GLY A 28 2.46 -9.10 6.93
CA GLY A 28 3.31 -9.73 5.92
C GLY A 28 2.54 -10.54 4.85
N ASN A 29 1.22 -10.68 4.96
CA ASN A 29 0.38 -11.45 4.03
C ASN A 29 0.17 -10.67 2.71
N SER A 30 0.70 -11.20 1.61
CA SER A 30 0.60 -10.58 0.29
C SER A 30 -0.83 -10.57 -0.28
N PHE A 31 -1.63 -11.59 0.01
CA PHE A 31 -3.02 -11.67 -0.44
C PHE A 31 -3.88 -10.62 0.26
N LEU A 32 -3.76 -10.52 1.59
CA LEU A 32 -4.48 -9.50 2.36
C LEU A 32 -4.10 -8.08 1.91
N ARG A 33 -2.81 -7.83 1.68
CA ARG A 33 -2.32 -6.55 1.13
C ARG A 33 -2.91 -6.25 -0.25
N LEU A 34 -3.01 -7.25 -1.14
CA LEU A 34 -3.65 -7.10 -2.45
C LEU A 34 -5.13 -6.74 -2.30
N VAL A 35 -5.88 -7.49 -1.49
CA VAL A 35 -7.32 -7.26 -1.26
C VAL A 35 -7.56 -5.85 -0.76
N VAL A 36 -6.82 -5.39 0.25
CA VAL A 36 -6.96 -4.02 0.76
C VAL A 36 -6.56 -2.98 -0.27
N THR A 37 -5.51 -3.23 -1.07
CA THR A 37 -5.11 -2.33 -2.16
C THR A 37 -6.21 -2.18 -3.21
N VAL A 38 -6.88 -3.28 -3.58
CA VAL A 38 -7.99 -3.27 -4.54
C VAL A 38 -9.19 -2.52 -3.97
N ILE A 39 -9.60 -2.82 -2.73
CA ILE A 39 -10.70 -2.12 -2.06
C ILE A 39 -10.42 -0.62 -1.98
N TYR A 40 -9.20 -0.25 -1.56
CA TYR A 40 -8.77 1.14 -1.52
C TYR A 40 -8.79 1.80 -2.90
N GLY A 41 -8.26 1.14 -3.94
CA GLY A 41 -8.27 1.64 -5.31
C GLY A 41 -9.69 1.91 -5.82
N CYS A 42 -10.62 0.98 -5.56
CA CYS A 42 -12.04 1.15 -5.89
C CYS A 42 -12.65 2.34 -5.14
N ALA A 43 -12.36 2.48 -3.83
CA ALA A 43 -12.83 3.61 -3.04
C ALA A 43 -12.26 4.94 -3.55
N LEU A 44 -10.98 4.99 -3.89
CA LEU A 44 -10.31 6.17 -4.44
C LEU A 44 -10.94 6.59 -5.76
N ILE A 45 -11.11 5.66 -6.71
CA ILE A 45 -11.77 5.92 -8.00
C ILE A 45 -13.20 6.40 -7.78
N TYR A 46 -13.94 5.78 -6.85
CA TYR A 46 -15.29 6.20 -6.51
C TYR A 46 -15.31 7.64 -6.02
N TYR A 47 -14.52 7.97 -4.99
CA TYR A 47 -14.54 9.30 -4.38
C TYR A 47 -14.03 10.40 -5.31
N VAL A 48 -13.04 10.09 -6.16
CA VAL A 48 -12.41 11.06 -7.07
C VAL A 48 -13.22 11.28 -8.34
N PHE A 49 -13.78 10.23 -8.95
CA PHE A 49 -14.41 10.31 -10.28
C PHE A 49 -15.87 9.90 -10.28
N ALA A 50 -16.18 8.66 -9.87
CA ALA A 50 -17.51 8.10 -10.07
C ALA A 50 -18.58 8.89 -9.30
N SER A 51 -18.21 9.38 -8.11
CA SER A 51 -19.01 10.29 -7.31
C SER A 51 -19.49 11.47 -8.17
N ARG A 52 -18.55 12.18 -8.81
CA ARG A 52 -18.81 13.40 -9.58
C ARG A 52 -19.67 13.14 -10.81
N MET A 53 -19.45 12.00 -11.48
CA MET A 53 -20.30 11.57 -12.59
C MET A 53 -21.73 11.24 -12.15
N LEU A 54 -21.88 10.55 -11.02
CA LEU A 54 -23.20 10.26 -10.44
C LEU A 54 -23.94 11.55 -10.09
N THR A 55 -23.23 12.56 -9.58
CA THR A 55 -23.83 13.86 -9.30
C THR A 55 -24.36 14.55 -10.54
N ALA A 56 -23.57 14.56 -11.62
CA ALA A 56 -24.02 15.07 -12.90
C ALA A 56 -25.25 14.31 -13.40
N ALA A 57 -25.23 12.97 -13.37
CA ALA A 57 -26.35 12.15 -13.82
C ALA A 57 -27.63 12.42 -13.02
N VAL A 58 -27.56 12.45 -11.69
CA VAL A 58 -28.72 12.72 -10.83
C VAL A 58 -29.23 14.15 -11.00
N TYR A 59 -28.34 15.11 -11.27
CA TYR A 59 -28.74 16.48 -11.56
C TYR A 59 -29.54 16.61 -12.85
N TYR A 60 -29.03 16.06 -13.95
CA TYR A 60 -29.72 16.10 -15.24
C TYR A 60 -31.04 15.32 -15.20
N TRP A 61 -31.10 14.23 -14.44
CA TRP A 61 -32.35 13.50 -14.20
C TRP A 61 -33.41 14.37 -13.50
N GLN A 62 -33.00 15.21 -12.53
CA GLN A 62 -33.92 16.11 -11.81
C GLN A 62 -34.19 17.43 -12.56
N HIS A 63 -33.31 17.85 -13.47
CA HIS A 63 -33.43 19.10 -14.22
C HIS A 63 -33.25 18.83 -15.73
N PRO A 64 -34.19 18.12 -16.37
CA PRO A 64 -34.05 17.70 -17.77
C PRO A 64 -33.92 18.89 -18.74
N ALA A 65 -34.54 20.04 -18.43
CA ALA A 65 -34.41 21.27 -19.23
C ALA A 65 -32.96 21.81 -19.28
N GLN A 66 -32.13 21.46 -18.30
CA GLN A 66 -30.73 21.88 -18.26
C GLN A 66 -29.78 20.93 -19.01
N MET A 67 -30.27 19.82 -19.56
CA MET A 67 -29.48 18.98 -20.48
C MET A 67 -29.04 19.76 -21.72
N ALA A 68 -29.82 20.76 -22.15
CA ALA A 68 -29.50 21.63 -23.27
C ALA A 68 -28.28 22.54 -23.02
N ALA A 69 -27.97 22.85 -21.74
CA ALA A 69 -26.78 23.59 -21.36
C ALA A 69 -25.51 22.71 -21.38
N GLY A 70 -25.66 21.39 -21.53
CA GLY A 70 -24.54 20.45 -21.67
C GLY A 70 -23.46 20.63 -20.60
N SER A 71 -22.19 20.59 -21.00
CA SER A 71 -21.06 20.69 -20.06
C SER A 71 -20.92 22.03 -19.34
N GLU A 72 -21.65 23.08 -19.75
CA GLU A 72 -21.58 24.40 -19.10
C GLU A 72 -22.12 24.37 -17.67
N VAL A 73 -23.13 23.53 -17.40
CA VAL A 73 -23.66 23.32 -16.04
C VAL A 73 -22.58 22.79 -15.09
N LEU A 74 -21.67 21.95 -15.59
CA LEU A 74 -20.60 21.39 -14.76
C LEU A 74 -19.55 22.43 -14.35
N LYS A 75 -19.52 23.59 -15.01
CA LYS A 75 -18.64 24.72 -14.65
C LYS A 75 -19.27 25.62 -13.57
N ASP A 76 -20.58 25.50 -13.32
CA ASP A 76 -21.28 26.31 -12.33
C ASP A 76 -20.99 25.83 -10.89
N PRO A 77 -20.42 26.67 -10.01
CA PRO A 77 -20.25 26.33 -8.59
C PRO A 77 -21.57 25.98 -7.88
N ALA A 78 -22.71 26.54 -8.31
CA ALA A 78 -24.01 26.25 -7.74
C ALA A 78 -24.48 24.81 -8.02
N PHE A 79 -24.13 24.25 -9.19
CA PHE A 79 -24.37 22.85 -9.52
C PHE A 79 -23.62 21.93 -8.55
N TRP A 80 -22.33 22.17 -8.31
CA TRP A 80 -21.54 21.37 -7.38
C TRP A 80 -22.06 21.50 -5.95
N LYS A 81 -22.43 22.72 -5.53
CA LYS A 81 -23.06 22.98 -4.23
C LYS A 81 -24.40 22.24 -4.07
N TRP A 82 -25.19 22.14 -5.14
CA TRP A 82 -26.42 21.34 -5.16
C TRP A 82 -26.13 19.84 -5.04
N GLY A 83 -25.16 19.33 -5.81
CA GLY A 83 -24.80 17.91 -5.84
C GLY A 83 -24.27 17.43 -4.51
N LEU A 84 -23.41 18.25 -3.89
CA LEU A 84 -22.92 18.09 -2.52
C LEU A 84 -24.05 17.99 -1.51
N LYS A 85 -25.07 18.84 -1.63
CA LYS A 85 -26.24 18.81 -0.74
C LYS A 85 -27.15 17.60 -1.00
N LYS A 86 -27.37 17.19 -2.24
CA LYS A 86 -28.41 16.18 -2.58
C LYS A 86 -27.88 14.77 -2.76
N VAL A 87 -26.81 14.60 -3.52
CA VAL A 87 -26.31 13.29 -3.98
C VAL A 87 -25.29 12.74 -3.00
N PHE A 88 -24.47 13.63 -2.42
CA PHE A 88 -23.44 13.22 -1.47
C PHE A 88 -23.77 13.48 -0.01
N ALA A 89 -24.79 14.30 0.26
CA ALA A 89 -25.05 14.85 1.58
C ALA A 89 -23.73 15.23 2.31
N SER A 90 -22.76 15.77 1.58
CA SER A 90 -21.46 16.17 2.12
C SER A 90 -21.50 17.68 2.06
N SER A 91 -21.66 18.34 3.19
CA SER A 91 -21.44 19.78 3.25
C SER A 91 -20.10 20.08 2.60
N ASN A 92 -20.09 21.01 1.65
CA ASN A 92 -18.89 21.59 1.08
C ASN A 92 -17.81 21.72 2.15
N TYR A 93 -16.68 21.07 1.92
CA TYR A 93 -15.48 21.55 2.53
C TYR A 93 -14.70 22.34 1.50
N GLY A 94 -15.17 23.56 1.26
CA GLY A 94 -14.20 24.64 1.21
C GLY A 94 -13.61 24.77 2.62
N GLY A 95 -12.29 24.78 2.73
CA GLY A 95 -11.58 24.96 4.01
C GLY A 95 -11.09 23.68 4.68
N ARG A 96 -10.89 23.75 5.99
CA ARG A 96 -10.02 22.84 6.78
C ARG A 96 -10.35 21.34 6.72
N TYR A 97 -11.61 20.97 6.69
CA TYR A 97 -11.97 19.55 6.79
C TYR A 97 -11.87 18.82 5.44
N GLY A 98 -12.04 19.52 4.32
CA GLY A 98 -11.95 18.94 2.97
C GLY A 98 -10.51 18.61 2.65
N PHE A 99 -9.65 19.57 2.99
CA PHE A 99 -8.22 19.37 3.07
C PHE A 99 -7.87 18.13 3.91
N LEU A 100 -8.41 18.00 5.13
CA LEU A 100 -8.15 16.83 5.97
C LEU A 100 -8.64 15.51 5.36
N MET A 101 -9.83 15.51 4.74
CA MET A 101 -10.35 14.31 4.08
C MET A 101 -9.50 13.88 2.88
N ASN A 102 -8.96 14.84 2.13
CA ASN A 102 -8.06 14.59 1.01
C ASN A 102 -6.71 14.04 1.49
N VAL A 103 -6.15 14.61 2.58
CA VAL A 103 -4.98 14.03 3.27
C VAL A 103 -5.25 12.58 3.69
N LEU A 104 -6.37 12.32 4.37
CA LEU A 104 -6.70 10.97 4.84
C LEU A 104 -6.97 10.00 3.69
N LEU A 105 -7.55 10.46 2.58
CA LEU A 105 -7.82 9.66 1.40
C LEU A 105 -6.54 9.18 0.70
N PHE A 106 -5.47 10.00 0.72
CA PHE A 106 -4.18 9.65 0.12
C PHE A 106 -3.19 9.00 1.08
N MET A 107 -3.46 9.03 2.39
CA MET A 107 -2.61 8.35 3.38
C MET A 107 -2.42 6.85 3.08
N PRO A 108 -3.45 6.10 2.64
CA PRO A 108 -3.27 4.72 2.21
C PRO A 108 -2.34 4.51 1.03
N LEU A 109 -2.43 5.39 0.03
CA LEU A 109 -1.51 5.38 -1.09
C LEU A 109 -0.05 5.47 -0.61
N GLY A 110 0.19 6.32 0.39
CA GLY A 110 1.49 6.57 1.00
C GLY A 110 2.17 5.35 1.60
N TYR A 111 1.42 4.43 2.21
CA TYR A 111 2.02 3.20 2.73
C TYR A 111 1.93 2.02 1.74
N ILE A 112 0.97 2.02 0.83
CA ILE A 112 0.80 0.95 -0.17
C ILE A 112 1.96 0.96 -1.15
N ILE A 113 2.27 2.11 -1.78
CA ILE A 113 3.32 2.23 -2.80
C ILE A 113 4.65 1.61 -2.35
N PRO A 114 5.26 2.00 -1.21
CA PRO A 114 6.54 1.45 -0.80
C PRO A 114 6.45 -0.03 -0.41
N SER A 115 5.29 -0.51 0.04
CA SER A 115 5.13 -1.90 0.50
C SER A 115 5.14 -2.96 -0.61
N TRP A 116 4.96 -2.57 -1.87
CA TRP A 116 4.88 -3.51 -3.00
C TRP A 116 6.24 -3.95 -3.55
N SER A 117 7.24 -3.08 -3.50
CA SER A 117 8.57 -3.38 -4.04
C SER A 117 9.64 -2.57 -3.34
N LYS A 118 10.82 -3.17 -3.16
CA LYS A 118 11.99 -2.47 -2.59
C LYS A 118 12.47 -1.31 -3.45
N TRP A 119 12.19 -1.33 -4.75
CA TRP A 119 12.49 -0.20 -5.62
C TRP A 119 11.63 1.03 -5.26
N LEU A 120 10.43 0.80 -4.72
CA LEU A 120 9.52 1.82 -4.24
C LEU A 120 9.73 2.16 -2.76
N HIS A 121 10.69 1.53 -2.04
CA HIS A 121 11.06 1.89 -0.66
C HIS A 121 11.75 3.26 -0.62
N SER A 122 11.01 4.32 -0.93
CA SER A 122 11.46 5.70 -0.78
C SER A 122 10.27 6.61 -0.48
N ILE A 123 10.39 7.43 0.57
CA ILE A 123 9.41 8.48 0.88
C ILE A 123 9.30 9.46 -0.29
N MET A 124 10.43 9.83 -0.91
CA MET A 124 10.45 10.76 -2.05
C MET A 124 9.71 10.21 -3.27
N ILE A 125 10.08 9.01 -3.76
CA ILE A 125 9.38 8.34 -4.87
C ILE A 125 7.87 8.26 -4.60
N THR A 126 7.46 7.78 -3.42
CA THR A 126 6.04 7.67 -3.07
C THR A 126 5.32 9.02 -3.10
N THR A 127 5.93 10.05 -2.51
CA THR A 127 5.36 11.41 -2.47
C THR A 127 5.26 12.00 -3.87
N PHE A 128 6.29 11.79 -4.71
CA PHE A 128 6.31 12.26 -6.10
C PHE A 128 5.26 11.55 -6.96
N MET A 129 5.12 10.23 -6.83
CA MET A 129 4.07 9.48 -7.53
C MET A 129 2.67 9.95 -7.11
N ALA A 130 2.46 10.22 -5.82
CA ALA A 130 1.20 10.75 -5.33
C ALA A 130 0.91 12.17 -5.84
N PHE A 131 1.93 13.03 -5.91
CA PHE A 131 1.83 14.33 -6.55
C PHE A 131 1.42 14.20 -8.02
N CYS A 132 2.11 13.36 -8.80
CA CYS A 132 1.77 13.13 -10.20
C CYS A 132 0.36 12.58 -10.38
N LEU A 133 -0.08 11.64 -9.52
CA LEU A 133 -1.43 11.12 -9.54
C LEU A 133 -2.45 12.21 -9.22
N SER A 134 -2.20 13.02 -8.19
CA SER A 134 -3.11 14.11 -7.82
C SER A 134 -3.16 15.20 -8.91
N TRP A 135 -2.03 15.53 -9.51
CA TRP A 135 -1.98 16.44 -10.65
C TRP A 135 -2.77 15.89 -11.85
N PHE A 136 -2.61 14.61 -12.17
CA PHE A 136 -3.38 13.95 -13.21
C PHE A 136 -4.88 13.98 -12.92
N ILE A 137 -5.29 13.72 -11.68
CA ILE A 137 -6.69 13.79 -11.24
C ILE A 137 -7.27 15.19 -11.48
N GLU A 138 -6.59 16.23 -10.97
CA GLU A 138 -7.04 17.62 -11.12
C GLU A 138 -7.10 18.03 -12.60
N HIS A 139 -6.09 17.64 -13.38
CA HIS A 139 -6.03 17.93 -14.80
C HIS A 139 -7.16 17.24 -15.57
N PHE A 140 -7.41 15.96 -15.31
CA PHE A 140 -8.47 15.18 -15.96
C PHE A 140 -9.86 15.71 -15.60
N GLN A 141 -10.11 16.02 -14.32
CA GLN A 141 -11.37 16.61 -13.88
C GLN A 141 -11.60 17.98 -14.55
N ARG A 142 -10.54 18.77 -14.70
CA ARG A 142 -10.62 20.06 -15.38
C ARG A 142 -10.93 19.90 -16.88
N MET A 143 -10.28 18.96 -17.57
CA MET A 143 -10.54 18.67 -18.99
C MET A 143 -11.97 18.17 -19.24
N THR A 144 -12.49 17.34 -18.34
CA THR A 144 -13.84 16.75 -18.46
C THR A 144 -14.95 17.68 -17.95
N GLY A 145 -14.59 18.86 -17.40
CA GLY A 145 -15.53 19.77 -16.76
C GLY A 145 -16.09 19.23 -15.44
N LEU A 146 -15.67 18.06 -14.98
CA LEU A 146 -16.11 17.42 -13.73
C LEU A 146 -15.54 18.11 -12.47
N GLY A 147 -14.96 19.30 -12.58
CA GLY A 147 -14.49 20.06 -11.44
C GLY A 147 -13.70 21.32 -11.79
N THR A 148 -13.42 22.09 -10.74
CA THR A 148 -12.46 23.19 -10.76
C THR A 148 -11.08 22.65 -10.41
N TYR A 149 -10.05 23.15 -11.09
CA TYR A 149 -8.66 22.82 -10.76
C TYR A 149 -8.32 23.40 -9.39
N ASP A 150 -8.12 22.56 -8.37
CA ASP A 150 -7.82 23.00 -7.00
C ASP A 150 -6.43 22.55 -6.55
N VAL A 151 -5.53 23.52 -6.41
CA VAL A 151 -4.15 23.27 -5.95
C VAL A 151 -4.13 22.80 -4.49
N ASN A 152 -5.10 23.20 -3.66
CA ASN A 152 -5.15 22.76 -2.26
C ASN A 152 -5.43 21.27 -2.16
N ASP A 153 -6.24 20.71 -3.07
CA ASP A 153 -6.49 19.28 -3.14
C ASP A 153 -5.22 18.53 -3.54
N MET A 154 -4.46 19.08 -4.48
CA MET A 154 -3.15 18.54 -4.86
C MET A 154 -2.14 18.54 -3.71
N ILE A 155 -2.10 19.62 -2.92
CA ILE A 155 -1.26 19.72 -1.71
C ILE A 155 -1.71 18.71 -0.65
N ALA A 156 -3.01 18.67 -0.36
CA ALA A 156 -3.61 17.78 0.63
C ALA A 156 -3.31 16.30 0.32
N ASN A 157 -3.57 15.89 -0.91
CA ASN A 157 -3.32 14.53 -1.39
C ASN A 157 -1.83 14.16 -1.30
N THR A 158 -0.95 15.07 -1.72
CA THR A 158 0.51 14.86 -1.63
C THR A 158 0.96 14.73 -0.17
N MET A 159 0.45 15.58 0.72
CA MET A 159 0.71 15.50 2.17
C MET A 159 0.22 14.18 2.76
N GLY A 160 -0.97 13.73 2.37
CA GLY A 160 -1.51 12.43 2.78
C GLY A 160 -0.55 11.29 2.47
N ALA A 161 -0.12 11.20 1.22
CA ALA A 161 0.81 10.15 0.80
C ALA A 161 2.19 10.27 1.49
N PHE A 162 2.69 11.49 1.70
CA PHE A 162 3.91 11.72 2.46
C PHE A 162 3.79 11.17 3.90
N LEU A 163 2.71 11.53 4.60
CA LEU A 163 2.48 11.07 5.98
C LEU A 163 2.34 9.54 6.05
N GLY A 164 1.62 8.94 5.11
CA GLY A 164 1.50 7.48 5.00
C GLY A 164 2.85 6.79 4.78
N ALA A 165 3.69 7.36 3.91
CA ALA A 165 5.03 6.83 3.64
C ALA A 165 5.93 6.92 4.87
N VAL A 166 5.95 8.07 5.55
CA VAL A 166 6.68 8.26 6.81
C VAL A 166 6.24 7.24 7.85
N ALA A 167 4.94 6.98 7.98
CA ALA A 167 4.41 6.06 8.97
C ALA A 167 4.83 4.60 8.75
N ILE A 168 4.87 4.12 7.50
CA ILE A 168 5.19 2.70 7.22
C ILE A 168 6.69 2.41 7.12
N MET A 169 7.49 3.42 6.77
CA MET A 169 8.91 3.24 6.45
C MET A 169 9.75 2.58 7.55
N PRO A 170 9.60 2.94 8.84
CA PRO A 170 10.31 2.24 9.91
C PRO A 170 10.04 0.73 9.92
N THR A 171 8.78 0.32 9.69
CA THR A 171 8.39 -1.09 9.63
C THR A 171 9.09 -1.81 8.48
N LEU A 172 9.08 -1.21 7.30
CA LEU A 172 9.71 -1.76 6.11
C LEU A 172 11.24 -1.87 6.25
N TRP A 173 11.87 -0.86 6.85
CA TRP A 173 13.31 -0.86 7.11
C TRP A 173 13.72 -1.94 8.12
N MET A 174 12.95 -2.11 9.21
CA MET A 174 13.17 -3.18 10.18
C MET A 174 13.12 -4.56 9.53
N TRP A 175 12.15 -4.82 8.65
CA TRP A 175 12.09 -6.08 7.91
C TRP A 175 13.27 -6.29 6.96
N ASP A 176 13.73 -5.23 6.31
CA ASP A 176 14.92 -5.32 5.46
C ASP A 176 16.17 -5.68 6.28
N ILE A 177 16.33 -5.12 7.48
CA ILE A 177 17.41 -5.47 8.39
C ILE A 177 17.33 -6.94 8.82
N GLN A 178 16.15 -7.39 9.27
CA GLN A 178 15.94 -8.78 9.68
C GLN A 178 16.19 -9.76 8.53
N ALA A 179 15.70 -9.45 7.32
CA ALA A 179 15.93 -10.27 6.14
C ALA A 179 17.42 -10.31 5.73
N ARG A 180 18.19 -9.26 5.97
CA ARG A 180 19.65 -9.27 5.76
C ARG A 180 20.36 -10.16 6.79
N LYS A 181 20.00 -10.06 8.07
CA LYS A 181 20.54 -10.92 9.14
C LYS A 181 20.27 -12.40 8.86
N LEU A 182 19.02 -12.74 8.51
CA LEU A 182 18.63 -14.12 8.18
C LEU A 182 19.35 -14.66 6.94
N ARG A 183 19.60 -13.83 5.92
CA ARG A 183 20.37 -14.24 4.73
C ARG A 183 21.82 -14.57 5.08
N LYS A 184 22.50 -13.71 5.83
CA LYS A 184 23.87 -13.96 6.31
C LYS A 184 23.93 -15.23 7.17
N ALA A 185 23.00 -15.42 8.11
CA ALA A 185 22.94 -16.64 8.92
C ALA A 185 22.76 -17.91 8.06
N ARG A 186 21.90 -17.85 7.02
CA ARG A 186 21.73 -18.95 6.07
C ARG A 186 22.98 -19.23 5.22
N GLU A 187 23.77 -18.21 4.90
CA GLU A 187 25.03 -18.35 4.17
C GLU A 187 26.10 -19.00 5.04
N HIS A 188 26.26 -18.54 6.29
CA HIS A 188 27.16 -19.16 7.28
C HIS A 188 26.80 -20.63 7.53
N ALA A 189 25.53 -20.94 7.80
CA ALA A 189 25.09 -22.32 8.02
C ALA A 189 25.31 -23.23 6.80
N LYS A 190 25.25 -22.69 5.57
CA LYS A 190 25.59 -23.44 4.35
C LYS A 190 27.09 -23.67 4.21
N ALA A 191 27.90 -22.68 4.57
CA ALA A 191 29.36 -22.80 4.53
C ALA A 191 29.86 -23.84 5.55
N GLU A 192 29.34 -23.80 6.76
CA GLU A 192 29.66 -24.73 7.84
C GLU A 192 29.26 -26.17 7.47
N ALA A 193 28.01 -26.38 7.02
CA ALA A 193 27.55 -27.69 6.55
C ALA A 193 28.38 -28.24 5.37
N LYS A 194 28.91 -27.36 4.51
CA LYS A 194 29.80 -27.77 3.41
C LYS A 194 31.18 -28.18 3.96
N GLY A 195 31.73 -27.43 4.90
CA GLY A 195 32.99 -27.73 5.56
C GLY A 195 32.95 -29.07 6.31
N GLU A 196 31.87 -29.33 7.06
CA GLU A 196 31.68 -30.60 7.75
C GLU A 196 31.54 -31.78 6.79
N ALA A 197 30.78 -31.61 5.70
CA ALA A 197 30.64 -32.65 4.69
C ALA A 197 31.98 -32.98 4.01
N GLU A 198 32.84 -31.98 3.82
CA GLU A 198 34.19 -32.14 3.28
C GLU A 198 35.12 -32.83 4.28
N ALA A 199 35.11 -32.42 5.56
CA ALA A 199 35.87 -33.08 6.63
C ALA A 199 35.49 -34.56 6.77
N ALA A 200 34.18 -34.88 6.78
CA ALA A 200 33.69 -36.26 6.82
C ALA A 200 33.98 -37.06 5.55
N ARG A 201 34.24 -36.40 4.41
CA ARG A 201 34.73 -37.06 3.19
C ARG A 201 36.22 -37.38 3.33
N LEU A 202 37.02 -36.44 3.80
CA LEU A 202 38.47 -36.61 3.98
C LEU A 202 38.77 -37.71 5.01
N ASP A 203 38.08 -37.74 6.15
CA ASP A 203 38.21 -38.80 7.17
C ASP A 203 37.90 -40.19 6.58
N ARG A 204 36.86 -40.30 5.73
CA ARG A 204 36.55 -41.56 5.04
C ARG A 204 37.67 -41.99 4.10
N VAL A 205 38.21 -41.06 3.31
CA VAL A 205 39.30 -41.34 2.38
C VAL A 205 40.56 -41.75 3.15
N SER A 206 40.91 -41.06 4.24
CA SER A 206 42.08 -41.41 5.06
C SER A 206 41.95 -42.80 5.68
N ARG A 207 40.77 -43.17 6.20
CA ARG A 207 40.54 -44.53 6.74
C ARG A 207 40.65 -45.61 5.66
N GLN A 208 40.08 -45.37 4.47
CA GLN A 208 40.22 -46.29 3.34
C GLN A 208 41.68 -46.45 2.87
N LEU A 209 42.47 -45.38 2.90
CA LEU A 209 43.91 -45.45 2.61
C LEU A 209 44.67 -46.23 3.69
N ALA A 210 44.29 -46.10 4.96
CA ALA A 210 44.90 -46.83 6.07
C ALA A 210 44.51 -48.31 6.09
N ASN A 211 43.29 -48.66 5.70
CA ASN A 211 42.80 -50.04 5.63
C ASN A 211 41.89 -50.26 4.40
N PRO A 212 42.44 -50.76 3.28
CA PRO A 212 41.72 -50.84 2.00
C PRO A 212 40.47 -51.75 2.00
N THR A 213 40.35 -52.64 2.97
CA THR A 213 39.21 -53.58 3.09
C THR A 213 38.08 -53.06 3.97
N GLU A 214 38.23 -51.89 4.61
CA GLU A 214 37.25 -51.31 5.54
C GLU A 214 36.05 -50.68 4.79
N LYS A 215 34.84 -51.21 5.00
CA LYS A 215 33.58 -50.64 4.48
C LYS A 215 33.03 -49.56 5.41
N VAL A 216 33.30 -48.28 5.12
CA VAL A 216 32.76 -47.16 5.92
C VAL A 216 31.35 -46.77 5.47
N PRO A 217 30.33 -46.74 6.36
CA PRO A 217 28.96 -46.39 5.98
C PRO A 217 28.81 -44.90 5.60
N LYS A 218 27.96 -44.63 4.61
CA LYS A 218 27.59 -43.26 4.22
C LYS A 218 26.56 -42.70 5.20
N VAL A 219 27.00 -41.98 6.23
CA VAL A 219 26.09 -41.16 7.04
C VAL A 219 25.58 -39.99 6.19
N LYS A 220 24.28 -40.00 5.85
CA LYS A 220 23.57 -38.83 5.32
C LYS A 220 23.03 -38.06 6.51
N MET A 221 23.73 -37.01 6.94
CA MET A 221 23.19 -36.14 8.00
C MET A 221 22.07 -35.27 7.40
N SER A 222 20.87 -35.39 7.95
CA SER A 222 19.72 -34.60 7.49
C SER A 222 19.87 -33.14 7.93
N ARG A 223 19.34 -32.20 7.14
CA ARG A 223 19.25 -30.78 7.53
C ARG A 223 18.56 -30.57 8.89
N LYS A 224 17.68 -31.49 9.30
CA LYS A 224 17.01 -31.48 10.60
C LYS A 224 17.98 -31.81 11.74
N ASP A 225 18.77 -32.87 11.59
CA ASP A 225 19.72 -33.33 12.60
C ASP A 225 20.80 -32.30 12.89
N TYR A 226 21.17 -31.50 11.88
CA TYR A 226 22.12 -30.41 12.04
C TYR A 226 21.55 -29.24 12.86
N ARG A 227 20.31 -28.83 12.57
CA ARG A 227 19.64 -27.76 13.32
C ARG A 227 19.38 -28.14 14.77
N GLN A 228 19.08 -29.40 15.05
CA GLN A 228 18.94 -29.89 16.43
C GLN A 228 20.26 -29.90 17.22
N ARG A 229 21.40 -30.04 16.54
CA ARG A 229 22.70 -30.13 17.21
C ARG A 229 23.33 -28.75 17.53
N HIS A 230 22.91 -27.70 16.80
CA HIS A 230 23.53 -26.38 16.86
C HIS A 230 22.54 -25.20 16.91
N GLY A 231 21.23 -25.46 16.98
CA GLY A 231 20.19 -24.43 16.81
C GLY A 231 19.37 -24.06 18.05
N ASP A 232 19.59 -24.69 19.20
CA ASP A 232 18.75 -24.49 20.40
C ASP A 232 19.30 -23.41 21.37
N GLU A 233 20.32 -22.63 20.99
CA GLU A 233 20.87 -21.53 21.82
C GLU A 233 20.36 -20.12 21.44
N ALA A 234 19.26 -20.02 20.68
CA ALA A 234 18.73 -18.73 20.26
C ALA A 234 17.21 -18.63 20.43
N ASP A 235 16.75 -18.74 21.68
CA ASP A 235 15.47 -18.18 22.14
C ASP A 235 15.71 -16.84 22.86
#